data_AF-A0A1Y2BEU2-F1
#
_entry.id   AF-A0A1Y2BEU2-F1
#
_cell.length_a   1.000
_cell.length_b   1.000
_cell.length_c   1.000
_cell.angle_alpha   90.00
_cell.angle_beta   90.00
_cell.angle_gamma   90.00
#
_symmetry.space_group_name_H-M   'P 1'
#
loop_
_entity.id
_entity.type
_entity.pdbx_description
1 polymer ?
#
loop_
_entity_poly.entity_id
_entity_poly.type
_entity_poly.pdbx_seq_one_letter_code
_entity_poly.pdbx_strand_id
1 'polypeptide(L)'
;RKAKSVSMHDLTHRFFRKPVVVLWRLDLFRAPDFATVLLVLYALSTLIPALPPRLGLTGHFLHALSWRLFHSYGLGLLLKAQSESKWLVRHYLKHYHYPAEITDEGGNDKESVVKRATEEAFGNWQVVYNISLVMTYVSFTGLAWKTYHLPMDWTVSGTILRHVLGLSLVALHIWAAVSSYEVLGDFGWLYSDFFLIEQIPSQLAYTGIYRFLNNPERSMGGAAFLGLWLISNSKLVLILAIASHLSHWWFLTHVEDPHMKRLYGDRLRKDGGLTKTLKSVAGKTLATNKHAPDLQRVVQEVRGSIGKVEERVTGVVEDFFDHARPILSEMVNDTKMLLQQSRERMLITRVASNIDKYDQTRYSVTLPSSSQSSTPRFHVGQPIRVSWTAPSNHSRKDWIGIYRLGSCKSQLVTRISSVGKWMPIYEGEYDGNEPIESAETNKQDAGELVFRGNQLPWAPGQYELRYHHDGKHNVMARVAPIEIYVSKPADPDSPQEVHETLVNIVTLSLDSDPKLIPACAASVTNDDTSSRDEDSLASLEDDRDPDDFTIMDENQARRIVSLCEEAFGVELSMDVVVADANVGALARRVLGARSLKAGGGRANGG
;
A
#
# COMPACT_ATOMS: atom_id res chain seq x y z
N ARG A 1 4.86 -32.10 17.45
CA ARG A 1 5.36 -30.78 17.00
C ARG A 1 4.29 -30.17 16.09
N LYS A 2 3.68 -29.03 16.44
CA LYS A 2 2.77 -28.31 15.53
C LYS A 2 3.64 -27.69 14.43
N ALA A 3 3.31 -27.96 13.17
CA ALA A 3 3.95 -27.28 12.03
C ALA A 3 3.85 -25.76 12.27
N LYS A 4 4.99 -25.04 12.19
CA LYS A 4 4.99 -23.57 12.21
C LYS A 4 4.03 -23.11 11.11
N SER A 5 2.97 -22.39 11.48
CA SER A 5 2.11 -21.74 10.51
C SER A 5 2.97 -20.74 9.75
N VAL A 6 3.17 -20.98 8.46
CA VAL A 6 3.91 -20.09 7.57
C VAL A 6 3.26 -18.70 7.67
N SER A 7 4.03 -17.69 8.05
CA SER A 7 3.53 -16.33 8.18
C SER A 7 3.09 -15.80 6.82
N MET A 8 2.10 -14.91 6.76
CA MET A 8 1.72 -14.22 5.51
C MET A 8 2.94 -13.53 4.86
N HIS A 9 3.89 -13.09 5.69
CA HIS A 9 5.18 -12.54 5.28
C HIS A 9 6.07 -13.57 4.56
N ASP A 10 6.20 -14.79 5.11
CA ASP A 10 6.95 -15.87 4.45
C ASP A 10 6.34 -16.26 3.10
N LEU A 11 5.00 -16.15 2.98
CA LEU A 11 4.27 -16.41 1.73
C LEU A 11 4.62 -15.37 0.66
N THR A 12 4.51 -14.07 0.97
CA THR A 12 4.82 -12.98 0.03
C THR A 12 6.29 -12.98 -0.41
N HIS A 13 7.23 -13.26 0.49
CA HIS A 13 8.66 -13.25 0.15
C HIS A 13 9.12 -14.50 -0.60
N ARG A 14 8.61 -15.68 -0.25
CA ARG A 14 9.05 -16.94 -0.86
C ARG A 14 8.41 -17.18 -2.23
N PHE A 15 7.10 -16.95 -2.37
CA PHE A 15 6.35 -17.32 -3.58
C PHE A 15 6.14 -16.17 -4.55
N PHE A 16 6.05 -14.93 -4.05
CA PHE A 16 5.60 -13.82 -4.89
C PHE A 16 6.75 -12.95 -5.39
N ARG A 17 7.90 -12.83 -4.69
CA ARG A 17 9.08 -12.06 -5.14
C ARG A 17 8.74 -10.70 -5.82
N LYS A 18 7.66 -10.06 -5.37
CA LYS A 18 6.98 -8.93 -6.05
C LYS A 18 6.68 -9.24 -7.53
N PRO A 19 5.60 -9.97 -7.83
CA PRO A 19 5.26 -10.33 -9.19
C PRO A 19 4.77 -9.07 -9.91
N VAL A 20 5.04 -8.97 -11.20
CA VAL A 20 4.44 -7.90 -12.00
C VAL A 20 2.95 -8.15 -12.09
N VAL A 21 2.17 -7.14 -11.73
CA VAL A 21 0.71 -7.16 -11.84
C VAL A 21 0.34 -6.14 -12.90
N VAL A 22 -0.10 -6.65 -14.06
CA VAL A 22 -0.30 -5.89 -15.29
C VAL A 22 1.01 -5.23 -15.72
N LEU A 23 1.22 -3.95 -15.38
CA LEU A 23 2.46 -3.19 -15.62
C LEU A 23 3.00 -2.57 -14.31
N TRP A 24 2.39 -2.88 -13.17
CA TRP A 24 2.84 -2.40 -11.88
C TRP A 24 3.97 -3.27 -11.32
N ARG A 25 4.98 -2.63 -10.72
CA ARG A 25 6.24 -3.25 -10.25
C ARG A 25 7.10 -3.87 -11.35
N LEU A 26 7.05 -3.33 -12.57
CA LEU A 26 7.93 -3.71 -13.67
C LEU A 26 9.41 -3.48 -13.33
N ASP A 27 10.23 -4.48 -13.58
CA ASP A 27 11.69 -4.40 -13.50
C ASP A 27 12.30 -4.82 -14.84
N LEU A 28 12.89 -3.88 -15.59
CA LEU A 28 13.46 -4.16 -16.92
C LEU A 28 14.65 -5.13 -16.89
N PHE A 29 15.27 -5.36 -15.73
CA PHE A 29 16.34 -6.35 -15.59
C PHE A 29 15.83 -7.75 -15.31
N ARG A 30 14.53 -7.89 -14.99
CA ARG A 30 13.87 -9.18 -14.88
C ARG A 30 13.48 -9.66 -16.28
N ALA A 31 14.11 -10.73 -16.75
CA ALA A 31 13.90 -11.29 -18.09
C ALA A 31 12.42 -11.42 -18.53
N PRO A 32 11.48 -11.97 -17.74
CA PRO A 32 10.07 -12.03 -18.11
C PRO A 32 9.39 -10.65 -18.24
N ASP A 33 9.79 -9.68 -17.43
CA ASP A 33 9.22 -8.32 -17.46
C ASP A 33 9.71 -7.58 -18.71
N PHE A 34 11.02 -7.70 -19.01
CA PHE A 34 11.60 -7.22 -20.25
C PHE A 34 10.91 -7.83 -21.48
N ALA A 35 10.67 -9.15 -21.46
CA ALA A 35 9.96 -9.83 -22.54
C ALA A 35 8.51 -9.32 -22.69
N THR A 36 7.83 -9.03 -21.58
CA THR A 36 6.48 -8.43 -21.58
C THR A 36 6.50 -7.06 -22.24
N VAL A 37 7.45 -6.19 -21.87
CA VAL A 37 7.61 -4.87 -22.48
C VAL A 37 7.91 -4.97 -23.97
N LEU A 38 8.82 -5.86 -24.38
CA LEU A 38 9.16 -6.08 -25.78
C LEU A 38 7.94 -6.56 -26.59
N LEU A 39 7.12 -7.45 -26.00
CA LEU A 39 5.91 -7.94 -26.65
C LEU A 39 4.85 -6.85 -26.81
N VAL A 40 4.70 -5.96 -25.82
CA VAL A 40 3.83 -4.79 -25.92
C VAL A 40 4.33 -3.85 -27.03
N LEU A 41 5.63 -3.56 -27.07
CA LEU A 41 6.23 -2.74 -28.13
C LEU A 41 6.01 -3.34 -29.52
N TYR A 42 6.18 -4.66 -29.66
CA TYR A 42 5.88 -5.37 -30.90
C TYR A 42 4.42 -5.23 -31.30
N ALA A 43 3.48 -5.42 -30.36
CA ALA A 43 2.05 -5.27 -30.62
C ALA A 43 1.64 -3.82 -30.96
N LEU A 44 2.31 -2.82 -30.39
CA LEU A 44 2.09 -1.42 -30.75
C LEU A 44 2.67 -1.09 -32.13
N SER A 45 3.80 -1.71 -32.50
CA SER A 45 4.42 -1.50 -33.83
C SER A 45 3.49 -1.91 -34.98
N THR A 46 2.58 -2.88 -34.76
CA THR A 46 1.61 -3.29 -35.79
C THR A 46 0.55 -2.23 -36.10
N LEU A 47 0.44 -1.17 -35.28
CA LEU A 47 -0.46 -0.04 -35.52
C LEU A 47 0.08 0.90 -36.63
N ILE A 48 1.39 0.87 -36.88
CA ILE A 48 2.04 1.67 -37.94
C ILE A 48 1.53 1.15 -39.30
N PRO A 49 1.03 2.03 -40.19
CA PRO A 49 0.36 1.60 -41.42
C PRO A 49 1.36 1.07 -42.46
N ALA A 50 1.67 -0.23 -42.38
CA ALA A 50 2.43 -0.96 -43.39
C ALA A 50 1.56 -1.92 -44.24
N LEU A 51 0.38 -2.32 -43.72
CA LEU A 51 -0.49 -3.32 -44.33
C LEU A 51 -1.72 -2.69 -45.00
N PRO A 52 -2.28 -3.33 -46.05
CA PRO A 52 -3.57 -2.95 -46.63
C PRO A 52 -4.65 -2.86 -45.54
N PRO A 53 -5.55 -1.84 -45.56
CA PRO A 53 -6.48 -1.59 -44.46
C PRO A 53 -7.34 -2.79 -44.05
N ARG A 54 -7.81 -3.59 -45.01
CA ARG A 54 -8.62 -4.78 -44.75
C ARG A 54 -7.81 -5.88 -44.06
N LEU A 55 -6.60 -6.16 -44.56
CA LEU A 55 -5.71 -7.18 -43.99
C LEU A 55 -5.22 -6.79 -42.60
N GLY A 56 -4.86 -5.51 -42.42
CA GLY A 56 -4.49 -4.98 -41.11
C GLY A 56 -5.65 -5.08 -40.10
N LEU A 57 -6.87 -4.74 -40.50
CA LEU A 57 -8.05 -4.82 -39.63
C LEU A 57 -8.38 -6.27 -39.25
N THR A 58 -8.40 -7.19 -40.22
CA THR A 58 -8.60 -8.63 -39.96
C THR A 58 -7.50 -9.18 -39.05
N GLY A 59 -6.24 -8.80 -39.29
CA GLY A 59 -5.11 -9.19 -38.45
C GLY A 59 -5.26 -8.76 -36.99
N HIS A 60 -5.64 -7.50 -36.74
CA HIS A 60 -5.86 -7.00 -35.37
C HIS A 60 -7.05 -7.68 -34.70
N PHE A 61 -8.13 -7.95 -35.45
CA PHE A 61 -9.27 -8.68 -34.91
C PHE A 61 -8.91 -10.11 -34.50
N LEU A 62 -8.22 -10.85 -35.37
CA LEU A 62 -7.75 -12.20 -35.08
C LEU A 62 -6.74 -12.22 -33.94
N HIS A 63 -5.81 -11.26 -33.91
CA HIS A 63 -4.84 -11.15 -32.82
C HIS A 63 -5.52 -10.95 -31.46
N ALA A 64 -6.48 -10.01 -31.38
CA ALA A 64 -7.20 -9.76 -30.14
C ALA A 64 -8.11 -10.93 -29.74
N LEU A 65 -8.74 -11.59 -30.71
CA LEU A 65 -9.52 -12.81 -30.47
C LEU A 65 -8.64 -13.95 -29.96
N SER A 66 -7.48 -14.18 -30.55
CA SER A 66 -6.53 -15.22 -30.14
C SER A 66 -6.05 -15.02 -28.71
N TRP A 67 -5.66 -13.80 -28.32
CA TRP A 67 -5.29 -13.50 -26.93
C TRP A 67 -6.46 -13.71 -25.97
N ARG A 68 -7.67 -13.28 -26.34
CA ARG A 68 -8.85 -13.50 -25.50
C ARG A 68 -9.16 -14.99 -25.30
N LEU A 69 -9.08 -15.77 -26.37
CA LEU A 69 -9.31 -17.22 -26.33
C LEU A 69 -8.22 -17.93 -25.51
N PHE A 70 -6.96 -17.56 -25.70
CA PHE A 70 -5.84 -18.11 -24.94
C PHE A 70 -5.97 -17.78 -23.44
N HIS A 71 -6.25 -16.52 -23.10
CA HIS A 71 -6.42 -16.09 -21.72
C HIS A 71 -7.59 -16.79 -21.02
N SER A 72 -8.73 -16.93 -21.69
CA SER A 72 -9.93 -17.48 -21.05
C SER A 72 -9.95 -19.00 -21.06
N TYR A 73 -9.76 -19.60 -22.24
CA TYR A 73 -9.89 -21.04 -22.42
C TYR A 73 -8.55 -21.76 -22.26
N GLY A 74 -7.46 -21.23 -22.83
CA GLY A 74 -6.13 -21.85 -22.71
C GLY A 74 -5.70 -21.94 -21.25
N LEU A 75 -5.63 -20.78 -20.57
CA LEU A 75 -5.25 -20.72 -19.17
C LEU A 75 -6.33 -21.32 -18.24
N GLY A 76 -7.62 -21.12 -18.55
CA GLY A 76 -8.71 -21.69 -17.77
C GLY A 76 -8.73 -23.22 -17.78
N LEU A 77 -8.51 -23.86 -18.94
CA LEU A 77 -8.39 -25.32 -19.02
C LEU A 77 -7.13 -25.83 -18.32
N LEU A 78 -6.02 -25.08 -18.39
CA LEU A 78 -4.80 -25.40 -17.66
C LEU A 78 -5.03 -25.37 -16.14
N LEU A 79 -5.70 -24.33 -15.62
CA LEU A 79 -6.11 -24.24 -14.22
C LEU A 79 -7.06 -25.35 -13.82
N LYS A 80 -8.03 -25.70 -14.68
CA LYS A 80 -8.93 -26.81 -14.43
C LYS A 80 -8.16 -28.14 -14.30
N ALA A 81 -7.22 -28.40 -15.22
CA ALA A 81 -6.37 -29.58 -15.16
C ALA A 81 -5.46 -29.58 -13.93
N GLN A 82 -4.95 -28.42 -13.52
CA GLN A 82 -4.18 -28.23 -12.29
C GLN A 82 -5.03 -28.46 -11.03
N SER A 83 -6.27 -28.00 -11.01
CA SER A 83 -7.24 -28.21 -9.92
C SER A 83 -7.61 -29.69 -9.76
N GLU A 84 -7.89 -30.40 -10.85
CA GLU A 84 -8.36 -31.79 -10.83
C GLU A 84 -7.24 -32.81 -10.67
N SER A 85 -6.11 -32.56 -11.32
CA SER A 85 -5.05 -33.55 -11.45
C SER A 85 -3.66 -32.98 -11.16
N LYS A 86 -3.51 -31.74 -10.70
CA LYS A 86 -2.18 -31.14 -10.47
C LYS A 86 -1.27 -31.28 -11.70
N TRP A 87 -1.86 -31.21 -12.89
CA TRP A 87 -1.21 -31.57 -14.15
C TRP A 87 0.06 -30.77 -14.40
N LEU A 88 0.04 -29.46 -14.13
CA LEU A 88 1.20 -28.60 -14.37
C LEU A 88 2.35 -28.97 -13.44
N VAL A 89 2.07 -29.18 -12.15
CA VAL A 89 3.08 -29.63 -11.18
C VAL A 89 3.63 -31.01 -11.55
N ARG A 90 2.77 -31.95 -11.97
CA ARG A 90 3.23 -33.27 -12.47
C ARG A 90 4.08 -33.16 -13.72
N HIS A 91 3.78 -32.22 -14.62
CA HIS A 91 4.61 -31.95 -15.78
C HIS A 91 6.01 -31.51 -15.35
N TYR A 92 6.11 -30.56 -14.41
CA TYR A 92 7.41 -30.12 -13.91
C TYR A 92 8.18 -31.26 -13.24
N LEU A 93 7.53 -32.04 -12.37
CA LEU A 93 8.14 -33.22 -11.74
C LEU A 93 8.60 -34.31 -12.72
N LYS A 94 7.96 -34.41 -13.89
CA LYS A 94 8.30 -35.40 -14.92
C LYS A 94 9.46 -34.94 -15.81
N HIS A 95 9.53 -33.66 -16.11
CA HIS A 95 10.43 -33.11 -17.13
C HIS A 95 11.66 -32.40 -16.56
N TYR A 96 11.66 -32.01 -15.29
CA TYR A 96 12.76 -31.32 -14.64
C TYR A 96 13.25 -32.10 -13.42
N HIS A 97 14.55 -31.97 -13.14
CA HIS A 97 15.18 -32.62 -11.99
C HIS A 97 15.17 -31.70 -10.78
N TYR A 98 14.62 -32.19 -9.67
CA TYR A 98 14.60 -31.51 -8.40
C TYR A 98 15.39 -32.33 -7.37
N PRO A 99 16.54 -31.83 -6.88
CA PRO A 99 17.30 -32.54 -5.88
C PRO A 99 16.55 -32.53 -4.54
N ALA A 100 16.47 -33.72 -3.91
CA ALA A 100 16.02 -33.85 -2.54
C ALA A 100 17.08 -33.27 -1.61
N GLU A 101 16.69 -32.34 -0.73
CA GLU A 101 17.57 -31.87 0.33
C GLU A 101 17.43 -32.81 1.53
N ILE A 102 18.57 -33.33 1.99
CA ILE A 102 18.69 -33.97 3.29
C ILE A 102 18.72 -32.84 4.32
N THR A 103 17.57 -32.47 4.86
CA THR A 103 17.54 -31.61 6.05
C THR A 103 17.71 -32.49 7.29
N ASP A 104 18.62 -32.12 8.19
CA ASP A 104 18.87 -32.82 9.47
C ASP A 104 17.61 -32.95 10.35
N GLU A 105 16.57 -32.18 10.04
CA GLU A 105 15.26 -32.22 10.68
C GLU A 105 14.24 -33.09 9.94
N GLY A 106 14.51 -34.38 9.71
CA GLY A 106 13.49 -35.43 9.46
C GLY A 106 12.35 -35.10 8.47
N GLY A 107 12.59 -34.22 7.50
CA GLY A 107 11.62 -33.80 6.50
C GLY A 107 11.46 -34.90 5.47
N ASN A 108 10.23 -35.18 5.05
CA ASN A 108 9.99 -36.22 4.06
C ASN A 108 10.56 -35.77 2.71
N ASP A 109 11.64 -36.41 2.22
CA ASP A 109 12.35 -36.06 0.96
C ASP A 109 11.42 -35.83 -0.24
N LYS A 110 10.27 -36.50 -0.24
CA LYS A 110 9.25 -36.39 -1.31
C LYS A 110 8.50 -35.07 -1.26
N GLU A 111 8.26 -34.52 -0.07
CA GLU A 111 7.51 -33.28 0.13
C GLU A 111 8.32 -32.06 -0.31
N SER A 112 9.62 -32.04 -0.01
CA SER A 112 10.53 -30.95 -0.42
C SER A 112 10.67 -30.86 -1.94
N VAL A 113 10.74 -32.01 -2.63
CA VAL A 113 10.79 -32.11 -4.09
C VAL A 113 9.49 -31.59 -4.72
N VAL A 114 8.33 -32.05 -4.24
CA VAL A 114 7.02 -31.60 -4.75
C VAL A 114 6.83 -30.10 -4.52
N LYS A 115 7.29 -29.58 -3.38
CA LYS A 115 7.22 -28.16 -3.05
C LYS A 115 8.01 -27.30 -4.04
N ARG A 116 9.26 -27.66 -4.35
CA ARG A 116 10.09 -26.94 -5.34
C ARG A 116 9.50 -26.95 -6.74
N ALA A 117 9.00 -28.11 -7.18
CA ALA A 117 8.33 -28.21 -8.47
C ALA A 117 7.06 -27.36 -8.52
N THR A 118 6.34 -27.25 -7.40
CA THR A 118 5.16 -26.38 -7.28
C THR A 118 5.53 -24.91 -7.33
N GLU A 119 6.59 -24.50 -6.62
CA GLU A 119 7.14 -23.15 -6.63
C GLU A 119 7.52 -22.70 -8.06
N GLU A 120 8.25 -23.53 -8.80
CA GLU A 120 8.66 -23.22 -10.17
C GLU A 120 7.49 -23.21 -11.16
N ALA A 121 6.59 -24.20 -11.07
CA ALA A 121 5.39 -24.25 -11.89
C ALA A 121 4.51 -23.01 -11.68
N PHE A 122 4.37 -22.58 -10.42
CA PHE A 122 3.60 -21.40 -10.05
C PHE A 122 4.28 -20.10 -10.51
N GLY A 123 5.61 -19.98 -10.35
CA GLY A 123 6.36 -18.81 -10.84
C GLY A 123 6.19 -18.60 -12.35
N ASN A 124 6.27 -19.68 -13.14
CA ASN A 124 6.03 -19.61 -14.58
C ASN A 124 4.56 -19.32 -14.93
N TRP A 125 3.61 -19.86 -14.16
CA TRP A 125 2.19 -19.54 -14.30
C TRP A 125 1.92 -18.04 -14.13
N GLN A 126 2.50 -17.40 -13.11
CA GLN A 126 2.34 -15.95 -12.86
C GLN A 126 2.78 -15.12 -14.08
N VAL A 127 3.93 -15.45 -14.67
CA VAL A 127 4.46 -14.77 -15.86
C VAL A 127 3.51 -14.94 -17.05
N VAL A 128 3.11 -16.17 -17.37
CA VAL A 128 2.23 -16.45 -18.50
C VAL A 128 0.86 -15.79 -18.33
N TYR A 129 0.30 -15.84 -17.12
CA TYR A 129 -0.96 -15.20 -16.79
C TYR A 129 -0.87 -13.67 -16.98
N ASN A 130 0.18 -13.04 -16.45
CA ASN A 130 0.37 -11.60 -16.57
C ASN A 130 0.53 -11.15 -18.04
N ILE A 131 1.38 -11.84 -18.81
CA ILE A 131 1.55 -11.58 -20.24
C ILE A 131 0.22 -11.69 -20.98
N SER A 132 -0.52 -12.77 -20.75
CA SER A 132 -1.81 -13.03 -21.38
C SER A 132 -2.85 -11.95 -21.05
N LEU A 133 -2.89 -11.50 -19.79
CA LEU A 133 -3.76 -10.42 -19.33
C LEU A 133 -3.41 -9.10 -20.02
N VAL A 134 -2.15 -8.67 -19.96
CA VAL A 134 -1.66 -7.43 -20.60
C VAL A 134 -1.95 -7.46 -22.10
N MET A 135 -1.63 -8.56 -22.77
CA MET A 135 -1.83 -8.69 -24.20
C MET A 135 -3.30 -8.71 -24.61
N THR A 136 -4.19 -9.22 -23.75
CA THR A 136 -5.64 -9.12 -23.98
C THR A 136 -6.09 -7.65 -24.04
N TYR A 137 -5.63 -6.79 -23.12
CA TYR A 137 -5.98 -5.37 -23.15
C TYR A 137 -5.27 -4.59 -24.27
N VAL A 138 -3.99 -4.87 -24.52
CA VAL A 138 -3.20 -4.19 -25.56
C VAL A 138 -3.76 -4.50 -26.95
N SER A 139 -4.03 -5.78 -27.25
CA SER A 139 -4.58 -6.18 -28.54
C SER A 139 -6.01 -5.65 -28.77
N PHE A 140 -6.84 -5.63 -27.73
CA PHE A 140 -8.19 -5.06 -27.79
C PHE A 140 -8.17 -3.55 -28.02
N THR A 141 -7.32 -2.83 -27.28
CA THR A 141 -7.09 -1.39 -27.48
C THR A 141 -6.54 -1.12 -28.88
N GLY A 142 -5.62 -1.95 -29.38
CA GLY A 142 -5.08 -1.84 -30.73
C GLY A 142 -6.15 -1.98 -31.82
N LEU A 143 -7.09 -2.93 -31.68
CA LEU A 143 -8.24 -3.04 -32.57
C LEU A 143 -9.15 -1.81 -32.47
N ALA A 144 -9.47 -1.37 -31.25
CA ALA A 144 -10.31 -0.19 -31.03
C ALA A 144 -9.69 1.06 -31.67
N TRP A 145 -8.39 1.27 -31.48
CA TRP A 145 -7.60 2.34 -32.09
C TRP A 145 -7.64 2.27 -33.62
N LYS A 146 -7.46 1.08 -34.20
CA LYS A 146 -7.47 0.92 -35.67
C LYS A 146 -8.83 1.19 -36.31
N THR A 147 -9.91 0.98 -35.56
CA THR A 147 -11.28 1.25 -35.99
C THR A 147 -11.81 2.63 -35.58
N TYR A 148 -11.02 3.39 -34.83
CA TYR A 148 -11.41 4.72 -34.37
C TYR A 148 -11.25 5.74 -35.48
N HIS A 149 -12.28 6.57 -35.67
CA HIS A 149 -12.26 7.69 -36.59
C HIS A 149 -12.45 8.98 -35.80
N LEU A 150 -11.51 9.92 -35.93
CA LEU A 150 -11.61 11.22 -35.27
C LEU A 150 -12.81 11.98 -35.84
N PRO A 151 -13.83 12.30 -35.02
CA PRO A 151 -15.01 13.03 -35.48
C PRO A 151 -14.61 14.47 -35.84
N MET A 152 -15.06 14.95 -37.00
CA MET A 152 -14.89 16.36 -37.40
C MET A 152 -15.82 17.27 -36.58
N ASP A 153 -17.03 16.79 -36.28
CA ASP A 153 -18.01 17.47 -35.43
C ASP A 153 -18.33 16.62 -34.20
N TRP A 154 -18.00 17.14 -33.00
CA TRP A 154 -18.22 16.44 -31.73
C TRP A 154 -19.68 16.49 -31.24
N THR A 155 -20.44 17.48 -31.71
CA THR A 155 -21.83 17.75 -31.31
C THR A 155 -22.85 16.90 -32.08
N VAL A 156 -22.48 16.39 -33.25
CA VAL A 156 -23.34 15.56 -34.10
C VAL A 156 -23.13 14.07 -33.74
N SER A 157 -24.21 13.28 -33.77
CA SER A 157 -24.20 11.81 -33.57
C SER A 157 -23.96 11.29 -32.13
N GLY A 158 -24.16 12.12 -31.09
CA GLY A 158 -23.99 11.69 -29.70
C GLY A 158 -22.54 11.26 -29.38
N THR A 159 -21.57 11.79 -30.13
CA THR A 159 -20.17 11.40 -30.05
C THR A 159 -19.58 11.72 -28.68
N ILE A 160 -19.88 12.90 -28.12
CA ILE A 160 -19.51 13.26 -26.75
C ILE A 160 -20.05 12.22 -25.75
N LEU A 161 -21.34 11.88 -25.83
CA LEU A 161 -21.96 10.90 -24.93
C LEU A 161 -21.25 9.54 -25.00
N ARG A 162 -20.96 9.04 -26.21
CA ARG A 162 -20.25 7.77 -26.40
C ARG A 162 -18.84 7.78 -25.79
N HIS A 163 -18.10 8.87 -25.94
CA HIS A 163 -16.76 9.00 -25.38
C HIS A 163 -16.80 9.13 -23.86
N VAL A 164 -17.68 9.97 -23.33
CA VAL A 164 -17.85 10.16 -21.88
C VAL A 164 -18.28 8.87 -21.21
N LEU A 165 -19.30 8.20 -21.75
CA LEU A 165 -19.79 6.93 -21.22
C LEU A 165 -18.72 5.84 -21.39
N GLY A 166 -18.04 5.81 -22.53
CA GLY A 166 -16.99 4.85 -22.81
C GLY A 166 -15.80 4.98 -21.86
N LEU A 167 -15.30 6.19 -21.65
CA LEU A 167 -14.25 6.49 -20.67
C LEU A 167 -14.71 6.20 -19.23
N SER A 168 -15.97 6.51 -18.90
CA SER A 168 -16.53 6.19 -17.58
C SER A 168 -16.56 4.69 -17.31
N LEU A 169 -16.91 3.87 -18.32
CA LEU A 169 -16.89 2.40 -18.20
C LEU A 169 -15.46 1.86 -18.05
N VAL A 170 -14.48 2.44 -18.75
CA VAL A 170 -13.06 2.09 -18.59
C VAL A 170 -12.58 2.47 -17.19
N ALA A 171 -12.88 3.69 -16.71
CA ALA A 171 -12.52 4.13 -15.37
C ALA A 171 -13.17 3.28 -14.28
N LEU A 172 -14.45 2.93 -14.42
CA LEU A 172 -15.17 2.03 -13.51
C LEU A 172 -14.51 0.66 -13.45
N HIS A 173 -14.08 0.13 -14.60
CA HIS A 173 -13.38 -1.15 -14.66
C HIS A 173 -12.01 -1.10 -13.97
N ILE A 174 -11.22 -0.05 -14.20
CA ILE A 174 -9.93 0.15 -13.53
C ILE A 174 -10.13 0.24 -12.01
N TRP A 175 -11.09 1.05 -11.57
CA TRP A 175 -11.43 1.18 -10.16
C TRP A 175 -11.83 -0.17 -9.55
N ALA A 176 -12.71 -0.91 -10.23
CA ALA A 176 -13.12 -2.25 -9.79
C ALA A 176 -11.93 -3.22 -9.69
N ALA A 177 -11.04 -3.22 -10.68
CA ALA A 177 -9.85 -4.07 -10.71
C ALA A 177 -8.87 -3.74 -9.57
N VAL A 178 -8.58 -2.45 -9.36
CA VAL A 178 -7.71 -1.99 -8.25
C VAL A 178 -8.31 -2.35 -6.90
N SER A 179 -9.61 -2.06 -6.69
CA SER A 179 -10.31 -2.43 -5.46
C SER A 179 -10.36 -3.95 -5.22
N SER A 180 -10.47 -4.76 -6.28
CA SER A 180 -10.36 -6.21 -6.17
C SER A 180 -8.97 -6.65 -5.78
N TYR A 181 -7.93 -6.08 -6.40
CA TYR A 181 -6.54 -6.38 -6.11
C TYR A 181 -6.14 -6.00 -4.67
N GLU A 182 -6.57 -4.84 -4.16
CA GLU A 182 -6.32 -4.41 -2.78
C GLU A 182 -6.86 -5.39 -1.73
N VAL A 183 -7.96 -6.08 -2.04
CA VAL A 183 -8.60 -7.04 -1.11
C VAL A 183 -8.03 -8.45 -1.28
N LEU A 184 -7.75 -8.88 -2.52
CA LEU A 184 -7.26 -10.23 -2.81
C LEU A 184 -5.74 -10.37 -2.60
N GLY A 185 -5.01 -9.27 -2.75
CA GLY A 185 -3.55 -9.26 -2.84
C GLY A 185 -3.02 -10.11 -4.01
N ASP A 186 -1.71 -10.34 -4.00
CA ASP A 186 -1.05 -11.19 -5.01
C ASP A 186 -1.58 -12.63 -4.99
N PHE A 187 -1.99 -13.12 -3.81
CA PHE A 187 -2.49 -14.48 -3.63
C PHE A 187 -3.75 -14.74 -4.47
N GLY A 188 -4.78 -13.92 -4.30
CA GLY A 188 -6.04 -14.09 -5.03
C GLY A 188 -5.94 -13.66 -6.50
N TRP A 189 -5.21 -12.58 -6.81
CA TRP A 189 -5.11 -12.06 -8.17
C TRP A 189 -4.44 -13.03 -9.16
N LEU A 190 -3.48 -13.83 -8.68
CA LEU A 190 -2.69 -14.76 -9.50
C LEU A 190 -3.21 -16.20 -9.45
N TYR A 191 -4.41 -16.43 -8.89
CA TYR A 191 -5.01 -17.78 -8.75
C TYR A 191 -4.10 -18.76 -8.00
N SER A 192 -3.48 -18.28 -6.92
CA SER A 192 -2.47 -19.04 -6.16
C SER A 192 -3.05 -20.24 -5.43
N ASP A 193 -4.34 -20.20 -5.11
CA ASP A 193 -5.12 -21.28 -4.48
C ASP A 193 -5.19 -22.56 -5.32
N PHE A 194 -4.99 -22.48 -6.64
CA PHE A 194 -4.85 -23.65 -7.51
C PHE A 194 -3.56 -24.46 -7.26
N PHE A 195 -2.52 -23.79 -6.72
CA PHE A 195 -1.19 -24.35 -6.49
C PHE A 195 -0.90 -24.56 -5.00
N LEU A 196 -1.18 -23.55 -4.16
CA LEU A 196 -0.74 -23.45 -2.77
C LEU A 196 -1.90 -23.68 -1.78
N ILE A 197 -2.46 -24.90 -1.78
CA ILE A 197 -3.65 -25.26 -0.96
C ILE A 197 -3.37 -25.21 0.55
N GLU A 198 -2.14 -25.50 0.97
CA GLU A 198 -1.76 -25.57 2.39
C GLU A 198 -1.64 -24.20 3.07
N GLN A 199 -1.66 -23.13 2.28
CA GLN A 199 -1.32 -21.77 2.69
C GLN A 199 -2.51 -20.80 2.61
N ILE A 200 -3.72 -21.35 2.54
CA ILE A 200 -4.95 -20.58 2.41
C ILE A 200 -5.17 -19.73 3.68
N PRO A 201 -5.31 -18.41 3.56
CA PRO A 201 -5.68 -17.58 4.70
C PRO A 201 -7.03 -18.04 5.27
N SER A 202 -7.10 -18.18 6.59
CA SER A 202 -8.26 -18.76 7.29
C SER A 202 -9.55 -17.94 7.19
N GLN A 203 -9.49 -16.71 6.65
CA GLN A 203 -10.63 -15.83 6.44
C GLN A 203 -10.49 -15.09 5.10
N LEU A 204 -11.49 -15.19 4.21
CA LEU A 204 -11.63 -14.28 3.07
C LEU A 204 -11.84 -12.87 3.64
N ALA A 205 -10.95 -11.93 3.33
CA ALA A 205 -11.03 -10.56 3.84
C ALA A 205 -12.32 -9.87 3.34
N TYR A 206 -13.21 -9.51 4.26
CA TYR A 206 -14.50 -8.87 3.97
C TYR A 206 -14.40 -7.33 3.93
N THR A 207 -13.38 -6.80 3.25
CA THR A 207 -13.10 -5.36 3.14
C THR A 207 -13.32 -4.86 1.70
N GLY A 208 -13.42 -3.54 1.51
CA GLY A 208 -13.57 -2.93 0.18
C GLY A 208 -14.88 -3.29 -0.56
N ILE A 209 -14.78 -3.56 -1.86
CA ILE A 209 -15.93 -3.79 -2.75
C ILE A 209 -16.68 -5.11 -2.47
N TYR A 210 -16.00 -6.08 -1.84
CA TYR A 210 -16.56 -7.37 -1.45
C TYR A 210 -17.62 -7.26 -0.34
N ARG A 211 -17.70 -6.11 0.34
CA ARG A 211 -18.82 -5.76 1.24
C ARG A 211 -20.15 -5.67 0.50
N PHE A 212 -20.11 -5.19 -0.74
CA PHE A 212 -21.30 -4.86 -1.54
C PHE A 212 -21.59 -5.91 -2.62
N LEU A 213 -20.55 -6.39 -3.30
CA LEU A 213 -20.63 -7.34 -4.41
C LEU A 213 -19.90 -8.63 -4.05
N ASN A 214 -20.57 -9.77 -4.19
CA ASN A 214 -19.96 -11.07 -3.87
C ASN A 214 -18.81 -11.41 -4.85
N ASN A 215 -18.93 -10.99 -6.11
CA ASN A 215 -17.96 -11.18 -7.19
C ASN A 215 -17.90 -9.90 -8.04
N PRO A 216 -17.10 -8.88 -7.69
CA PRO A 216 -16.93 -7.64 -8.45
C PRO A 216 -16.49 -7.90 -9.90
N GLU A 217 -15.58 -8.86 -10.09
CA GLU A 217 -15.15 -9.44 -11.38
C GLU A 217 -16.34 -9.89 -12.27
N ARG A 218 -17.33 -10.57 -11.69
CA ARG A 218 -18.49 -11.12 -12.42
C ARG A 218 -19.46 -10.03 -12.89
N SER A 219 -19.56 -8.92 -12.15
CA SER A 219 -20.48 -7.84 -12.46
C SER A 219 -19.84 -6.71 -13.28
N MET A 220 -18.54 -6.47 -13.13
CA MET A 220 -17.85 -5.30 -13.72
C MET A 220 -16.60 -5.65 -14.56
N GLY A 221 -16.20 -6.93 -14.64
CA GLY A 221 -15.02 -7.38 -15.38
C GLY A 221 -15.08 -7.18 -16.91
N GLY A 222 -16.26 -6.87 -17.47
CA GLY A 222 -16.44 -6.58 -18.90
C GLY A 222 -16.54 -5.10 -19.27
N ALA A 223 -16.59 -4.19 -18.28
CA ALA A 223 -16.94 -2.79 -18.52
C ALA A 223 -15.95 -2.07 -19.44
N ALA A 224 -14.63 -2.31 -19.29
CA ALA A 224 -13.62 -1.69 -20.15
C ALA A 224 -13.79 -2.05 -21.64
N PHE A 225 -14.13 -3.31 -21.96
CA PHE A 225 -14.31 -3.74 -23.36
C PHE A 225 -15.54 -3.08 -24.01
N LEU A 226 -16.62 -2.93 -23.24
CA LEU A 226 -17.79 -2.16 -23.69
C LEU A 226 -17.47 -0.66 -23.82
N GLY A 227 -16.64 -0.12 -22.92
CA GLY A 227 -16.18 1.26 -23.01
C GLY A 227 -15.36 1.54 -24.26
N LEU A 228 -14.41 0.66 -24.60
CA LEU A 228 -13.63 0.73 -25.84
C LEU A 228 -14.50 0.57 -27.09
N TRP A 229 -15.56 -0.25 -27.03
CA TRP A 229 -16.55 -0.31 -28.09
C TRP A 229 -17.29 1.02 -28.27
N LEU A 230 -17.76 1.65 -27.19
CA LEU A 230 -18.46 2.94 -27.27
C LEU A 230 -17.57 4.03 -27.88
N ILE A 231 -16.31 4.09 -27.48
CA ILE A 231 -15.33 5.06 -28.02
C ILE A 231 -15.08 4.80 -29.51
N SER A 232 -14.82 3.55 -29.90
CA SER A 232 -14.52 3.20 -31.30
C SER A 232 -15.75 3.18 -32.22
N ASN A 233 -16.95 3.05 -31.67
CA ASN A 233 -18.22 2.88 -32.40
C ASN A 233 -18.17 1.77 -33.48
N SER A 234 -17.37 0.73 -33.25
CA SER A 234 -17.08 -0.31 -34.23
C SER A 234 -17.82 -1.62 -33.94
N LYS A 235 -18.50 -2.19 -34.95
CA LYS A 235 -19.18 -3.49 -34.83
C LYS A 235 -18.22 -4.63 -34.49
N LEU A 236 -16.97 -4.57 -34.98
CA LEU A 236 -15.96 -5.59 -34.69
C LEU A 236 -15.55 -5.57 -33.23
N VAL A 237 -15.39 -4.37 -32.66
CA VAL A 237 -15.07 -4.19 -31.24
C VAL A 237 -16.22 -4.64 -30.37
N LEU A 238 -17.47 -4.40 -30.78
CA LEU A 238 -18.66 -4.92 -30.08
C LEU A 238 -18.70 -6.46 -30.04
N ILE A 239 -18.49 -7.11 -31.19
CA ILE A 239 -18.47 -8.58 -31.29
C ILE A 239 -17.41 -9.15 -30.35
N LEU A 240 -16.22 -8.54 -30.34
CA LEU A 240 -15.13 -8.97 -29.47
C LEU A 240 -15.42 -8.68 -27.99
N ALA A 241 -16.08 -7.57 -27.66
CA ALA A 241 -16.50 -7.26 -26.28
C ALA A 241 -17.50 -8.30 -25.75
N ILE A 242 -18.49 -8.67 -26.57
CA ILE A 242 -19.47 -9.72 -26.25
C ILE A 242 -18.75 -11.08 -26.09
N ALA A 243 -17.88 -11.44 -27.03
CA ALA A 243 -17.09 -12.66 -26.94
C ALA A 243 -16.23 -12.69 -25.67
N SER A 244 -15.63 -11.56 -25.29
CA SER A 244 -14.83 -11.42 -24.07
C SER A 244 -15.69 -11.62 -22.82
N HIS A 245 -16.89 -11.04 -22.78
CA HIS A 245 -17.82 -11.21 -21.67
C HIS A 245 -18.29 -12.66 -21.53
N LEU A 246 -18.64 -13.31 -22.65
CA LEU A 246 -19.03 -14.73 -22.67
C LEU A 246 -17.87 -15.64 -22.25
N SER A 247 -16.64 -15.33 -22.68
CA SER A 247 -15.45 -16.09 -22.31
C SER A 247 -15.14 -15.97 -20.82
N HIS A 248 -15.31 -14.77 -20.25
CA HIS A 248 -15.17 -14.55 -18.80
C HIS A 248 -16.23 -15.31 -18.01
N TRP A 249 -17.49 -15.22 -18.44
CA TRP A 249 -18.58 -15.97 -17.84
C TRP A 249 -18.35 -17.48 -17.90
N TRP A 250 -17.84 -18.00 -19.02
CA TRP A 250 -17.45 -19.40 -19.15
C TRP A 250 -16.35 -19.78 -18.15
N PHE A 251 -15.28 -18.98 -18.05
CA PHE A 251 -14.19 -19.22 -17.12
C PHE A 251 -14.69 -19.30 -15.66
N LEU A 252 -15.49 -18.32 -15.24
CA LEU A 252 -16.07 -18.29 -13.90
C LEU A 252 -16.91 -19.54 -13.62
N THR A 253 -17.78 -19.93 -14.56
CA THR A 253 -18.73 -21.03 -14.35
C THR A 253 -18.10 -22.42 -14.43
N HIS A 254 -17.07 -22.61 -15.27
CA HIS A 254 -16.49 -23.93 -15.56
C HIS A 254 -15.13 -24.18 -14.91
N VAL A 255 -14.43 -23.14 -14.46
CA VAL A 255 -13.08 -23.24 -13.87
C VAL A 255 -13.08 -22.76 -12.43
N GLU A 256 -13.45 -21.49 -12.21
CA GLU A 256 -13.36 -20.85 -10.88
C GLU A 256 -14.44 -21.37 -9.91
N ASP A 257 -15.72 -21.28 -10.26
CA ASP A 257 -16.83 -21.72 -9.41
C ASP A 257 -16.67 -23.20 -8.95
N PRO A 258 -16.33 -24.17 -9.83
CA PRO A 258 -16.08 -25.55 -9.42
C PRO A 258 -14.85 -25.71 -8.52
N HIS A 259 -13.75 -24.98 -8.78
CA HIS A 259 -12.55 -25.02 -7.94
C HIS A 259 -12.84 -24.44 -6.55
N MET A 260 -13.46 -23.27 -6.49
CA MET A 260 -13.83 -22.60 -5.23
C MET A 260 -14.77 -23.46 -4.39
N LYS A 261 -15.74 -24.16 -5.02
CA LYS A 261 -16.61 -25.11 -4.32
C LYS A 261 -15.86 -26.30 -3.74
N ARG A 262 -14.89 -26.86 -4.47
CA ARG A 262 -14.06 -27.98 -3.98
C ARG A 262 -13.17 -27.56 -2.81
N LEU A 263 -12.63 -26.34 -2.85
CA LEU A 263 -11.66 -25.87 -1.88
C LEU A 263 -12.29 -25.23 -0.63
N TYR A 264 -13.33 -24.40 -0.82
CA TYR A 264 -13.93 -23.60 0.24
C TYR A 264 -15.33 -24.07 0.67
N GLY A 265 -15.98 -24.95 -0.09
CA GLY A 265 -17.23 -25.63 0.29
C GLY A 265 -18.28 -24.71 0.94
N ASP A 266 -18.72 -25.08 2.15
CA ASP A 266 -19.75 -24.37 2.94
C ASP A 266 -19.28 -23.04 3.55
N ARG A 267 -18.00 -22.67 3.43
CA ARG A 267 -17.46 -21.37 3.90
C ARG A 267 -17.71 -20.24 2.90
N LEU A 268 -18.13 -20.55 1.67
CA LEU A 268 -18.38 -19.57 0.63
C LEU A 268 -19.78 -18.94 0.79
N ARG A 269 -19.83 -17.61 0.98
CA ARG A 269 -21.09 -16.88 1.09
C ARG A 269 -21.85 -16.92 -0.24
N LYS A 270 -23.10 -17.39 -0.24
CA LYS A 270 -23.92 -17.53 -1.47
C LYS A 270 -24.50 -16.20 -1.99
N ASP A 271 -24.67 -15.19 -1.13
CA ASP A 271 -25.30 -13.89 -1.46
C ASP A 271 -24.48 -12.68 -0.98
N GLY A 272 -24.25 -11.69 -1.85
CA GLY A 272 -23.58 -10.42 -1.54
C GLY A 272 -24.40 -9.48 -0.64
N GLY A 273 -23.74 -8.46 -0.05
CA GLY A 273 -24.39 -7.51 0.87
C GLY A 273 -25.57 -6.77 0.26
N LEU A 274 -25.42 -6.28 -0.99
CA LEU A 274 -26.47 -5.57 -1.72
C LEU A 274 -27.66 -6.49 -2.07
N THR A 275 -27.39 -7.75 -2.41
CA THR A 275 -28.46 -8.73 -2.68
C THR A 275 -29.23 -9.10 -1.41
N LYS A 276 -28.59 -9.10 -0.24
CA LYS A 276 -29.26 -9.35 1.04
C LYS A 276 -30.09 -8.17 1.50
N THR A 277 -29.62 -6.93 1.33
CA THR A 277 -30.42 -5.73 1.62
C THR A 277 -31.60 -5.64 0.65
N LEU A 278 -31.40 -5.88 -0.64
CA LEU A 278 -32.49 -5.91 -1.63
C LEU A 278 -33.51 -7.01 -1.31
N LYS A 279 -33.08 -8.21 -0.93
CA LYS A 279 -33.95 -9.33 -0.53
C LYS A 279 -34.64 -9.08 0.80
N SER A 280 -34.00 -8.41 1.74
CA SER A 280 -34.58 -8.01 3.04
C SER A 280 -35.60 -6.89 2.89
N VAL A 281 -35.33 -5.91 2.02
CA VAL A 281 -36.26 -4.83 1.67
C VAL A 281 -37.43 -5.41 0.88
N ALA A 282 -37.19 -6.20 -0.16
CA ALA A 282 -38.24 -6.89 -0.90
C ALA A 282 -39.08 -7.80 0.03
N GLY A 283 -38.43 -8.56 0.92
CA GLY A 283 -39.10 -9.42 1.90
C GLY A 283 -39.91 -8.66 2.95
N LYS A 284 -39.42 -7.53 3.46
CA LYS A 284 -40.17 -6.66 4.40
C LYS A 284 -41.34 -5.98 3.72
N THR A 285 -41.19 -5.51 2.49
CA THR A 285 -42.29 -4.88 1.72
C THR A 285 -43.35 -5.90 1.30
N LEU A 286 -42.95 -7.14 0.99
CA LEU A 286 -43.85 -8.28 0.73
C LEU A 286 -44.62 -8.72 1.99
N ALA A 287 -44.03 -8.59 3.19
CA ALA A 287 -44.70 -8.94 4.44
C ALA A 287 -45.76 -7.90 4.87
N THR A 288 -45.59 -6.63 4.48
CA THR A 288 -46.52 -5.54 4.84
C THR A 288 -47.66 -5.30 3.84
N ASN A 289 -47.58 -5.80 2.61
CA ASN A 289 -48.61 -5.57 1.59
C ASN A 289 -49.25 -6.89 1.10
N LYS A 290 -50.57 -7.02 1.27
CA LYS A 290 -51.40 -8.16 0.81
C LYS A 290 -51.51 -8.31 -0.72
N HIS A 291 -50.68 -7.63 -1.51
CA HIS A 291 -50.65 -7.71 -2.98
C HIS A 291 -49.29 -8.21 -3.48
N ALA A 292 -48.93 -9.44 -3.07
CA ALA A 292 -47.68 -10.11 -3.44
C ALA A 292 -47.43 -10.29 -4.96
N PRO A 293 -48.43 -10.52 -5.84
CA PRO A 293 -48.13 -10.78 -7.26
C PRO A 293 -47.82 -9.51 -8.08
N ASP A 294 -48.37 -8.35 -7.71
CA ASP A 294 -48.15 -7.11 -8.47
C ASP A 294 -46.79 -6.47 -8.17
N LEU A 295 -46.30 -6.59 -6.93
CA LEU A 295 -45.01 -6.02 -6.54
C LEU A 295 -43.82 -6.78 -7.16
N GLN A 296 -43.97 -8.07 -7.44
CA GLN A 296 -42.95 -8.87 -8.13
C GLN A 296 -42.78 -8.40 -9.58
N ARG A 297 -43.86 -7.91 -10.19
CA ARG A 297 -43.88 -7.26 -11.51
C ARG A 297 -43.21 -5.89 -11.46
N VAL A 298 -43.46 -5.10 -10.42
CA VAL A 298 -42.79 -3.81 -10.17
C VAL A 298 -41.29 -3.98 -9.94
N VAL A 299 -40.83 -5.01 -9.24
CA VAL A 299 -39.39 -5.29 -9.08
C VAL A 299 -38.74 -5.69 -10.41
N GLN A 300 -39.45 -6.39 -11.29
CA GLN A 300 -39.00 -6.63 -12.65
C GLN A 300 -39.02 -5.36 -13.51
N GLU A 301 -39.98 -4.46 -13.32
CA GLU A 301 -40.05 -3.16 -14.00
C GLU A 301 -39.00 -2.16 -13.50
N VAL A 302 -38.63 -2.19 -12.21
CA VAL A 302 -37.53 -1.38 -11.63
C VAL A 302 -36.18 -1.88 -12.13
N ARG A 303 -36.03 -3.19 -12.37
CA ARG A 303 -34.88 -3.75 -13.09
C ARG A 303 -34.82 -3.24 -14.56
N GLY A 304 -35.96 -2.85 -15.13
CA GLY A 304 -36.06 -2.19 -16.43
C GLY A 304 -35.96 -0.66 -16.41
N SER A 305 -36.32 0.01 -15.30
CA SER A 305 -36.39 1.48 -15.18
C SER A 305 -35.15 2.13 -14.55
N ILE A 306 -34.18 1.36 -14.06
CA ILE A 306 -32.79 1.85 -13.86
C ILE A 306 -32.18 2.35 -15.20
N GLY A 307 -32.78 1.99 -16.33
CA GLY A 307 -32.44 2.54 -17.64
C GLY A 307 -33.01 3.93 -17.97
N LYS A 308 -33.65 4.66 -17.03
CA LYS A 308 -34.33 5.93 -17.36
C LYS A 308 -34.16 7.12 -16.41
N VAL A 309 -33.25 7.08 -15.43
CA VAL A 309 -32.97 8.26 -14.59
C VAL A 309 -31.60 8.83 -14.94
N GLU A 310 -31.54 9.43 -16.13
CA GLU A 310 -30.45 10.27 -16.64
C GLU A 310 -30.96 11.70 -16.73
N GLU A 311 -31.33 12.31 -15.59
CA GLU A 311 -31.55 13.75 -15.59
C GLU A 311 -31.20 14.35 -14.24
N ARG A 312 -30.28 15.32 -14.29
CA ARG A 312 -29.77 16.19 -13.20
C ARG A 312 -28.45 15.80 -12.51
N VAL A 313 -27.39 15.54 -13.28
CA VAL A 313 -26.00 15.81 -12.81
C VAL A 313 -25.19 16.50 -13.92
N THR A 314 -25.78 17.50 -14.57
CA THR A 314 -25.15 18.25 -15.68
C THR A 314 -24.69 19.66 -15.30
N GLY A 315 -24.88 20.11 -14.06
CA GLY A 315 -24.63 21.53 -13.70
C GLY A 315 -23.29 21.86 -13.02
N VAL A 316 -22.44 20.88 -12.66
CA VAL A 316 -21.30 21.15 -11.74
C VAL A 316 -19.95 20.76 -12.33
N VAL A 317 -19.91 20.11 -13.49
CA VAL A 317 -18.69 19.51 -14.04
C VAL A 317 -17.96 20.44 -15.03
N GLU A 318 -18.63 21.44 -15.59
CA GLU A 318 -18.02 22.34 -16.60
C GLU A 318 -17.14 23.43 -15.97
N ASP A 319 -17.45 23.94 -14.78
CA ASP A 319 -16.65 25.04 -14.17
C ASP A 319 -15.29 24.58 -13.61
N PHE A 320 -15.09 23.28 -13.37
CA PHE A 320 -13.88 22.75 -12.72
C PHE A 320 -12.76 22.41 -13.71
N PHE A 321 -13.10 22.13 -14.97
CA PHE A 321 -12.12 21.63 -15.95
C PHE A 321 -11.37 22.74 -16.71
N ASP A 322 -11.97 23.93 -16.85
CA ASP A 322 -11.37 25.01 -17.64
C ASP A 322 -10.27 25.79 -16.91
N HIS A 323 -10.16 25.66 -15.59
CA HIS A 323 -9.15 26.39 -14.79
C HIS A 323 -7.82 25.66 -14.54
N ALA A 324 -7.71 24.36 -14.88
CA ALA A 324 -6.63 23.53 -14.33
C ALA A 324 -5.49 23.17 -15.31
N ARG A 325 -5.58 23.52 -16.61
CA ARG A 325 -4.62 22.99 -17.61
C ARG A 325 -3.22 23.62 -17.62
N PRO A 326 -2.99 24.92 -17.38
CA PRO A 326 -1.64 25.48 -17.48
C PRO A 326 -0.83 25.48 -16.17
N ILE A 327 -1.43 25.09 -15.04
CA ILE A 327 -0.78 25.14 -13.71
C ILE A 327 0.04 23.87 -13.42
N LEU A 328 -0.25 22.76 -14.10
CA LEU A 328 0.15 21.40 -13.69
C LEU A 328 1.63 21.03 -13.87
N SER A 329 2.39 21.68 -14.76
CA SER A 329 3.78 21.27 -15.03
C SER A 329 4.81 21.97 -14.13
N GLU A 330 4.62 23.24 -13.81
CA GLU A 330 5.47 23.98 -12.86
C GLU A 330 5.09 23.66 -11.40
N MET A 331 3.85 23.20 -11.18
CA MET A 331 3.40 22.73 -9.89
C MET A 331 4.14 21.48 -9.41
N VAL A 332 4.70 20.56 -10.19
CA VAL A 332 5.05 19.22 -9.64
C VAL A 332 6.05 19.25 -8.47
N ASN A 333 7.08 20.11 -8.53
CA ASN A 333 8.05 20.25 -7.44
C ASN A 333 7.51 21.12 -6.29
N ASP A 334 6.83 22.22 -6.61
CA ASP A 334 6.11 23.04 -5.63
C ASP A 334 4.93 22.30 -5.01
N THR A 335 4.41 21.26 -5.67
CA THR A 335 3.30 20.39 -5.27
C THR A 335 3.81 19.26 -4.40
N LYS A 336 5.08 18.85 -4.46
CA LYS A 336 5.64 17.98 -3.42
C LYS A 336 5.74 18.72 -2.07
N MET A 337 6.20 19.98 -2.10
CA MET A 337 6.18 20.86 -0.93
C MET A 337 4.77 21.27 -0.51
N LEU A 338 3.89 21.61 -1.45
CA LEU A 338 2.50 21.99 -1.19
C LEU A 338 1.61 20.78 -0.86
N LEU A 339 1.91 19.54 -1.29
CA LEU A 339 1.21 18.32 -0.83
C LEU A 339 1.61 17.97 0.60
N GLN A 340 2.90 18.10 0.93
CA GLN A 340 3.30 17.98 2.34
C GLN A 340 2.59 19.06 3.17
N GLN A 341 2.61 20.33 2.72
CA GLN A 341 1.89 21.40 3.40
C GLN A 341 0.36 21.27 3.36
N SER A 342 -0.24 20.62 2.34
CA SER A 342 -1.70 20.45 2.24
C SER A 342 -2.20 19.27 3.06
N ARG A 343 -1.41 18.20 3.22
CA ARG A 343 -1.64 17.15 4.25
C ARG A 343 -1.53 17.72 5.66
N GLU A 344 -0.73 18.77 5.83
CA GLU A 344 -0.58 19.50 7.08
C GLU A 344 -1.62 20.62 7.26
N ARG A 345 -2.45 20.99 6.26
CA ARG A 345 -3.47 22.03 6.48
C ARG A 345 -4.65 21.48 7.27
N MET A 346 -4.87 22.01 8.47
CA MET A 346 -6.07 21.70 9.24
C MET A 346 -7.29 22.39 8.62
N LEU A 347 -8.29 21.59 8.22
CA LEU A 347 -9.57 22.07 7.66
C LEU A 347 -10.42 22.83 8.70
N ILE A 348 -10.16 22.68 10.01
CA ILE A 348 -10.86 23.39 11.08
C ILE A 348 -9.87 23.82 12.17
N THR A 349 -9.45 25.08 12.16
CA THR A 349 -8.66 25.66 13.26
C THR A 349 -9.60 26.14 14.36
N ARG A 350 -9.67 25.42 15.48
CA ARG A 350 -10.41 25.89 16.67
C ARG A 350 -9.57 26.93 17.42
N VAL A 351 -10.08 28.16 17.54
CA VAL A 351 -9.43 29.30 18.21
C VAL A 351 -10.30 29.72 19.39
N ALA A 352 -9.71 29.90 20.58
CA ALA A 352 -10.46 30.42 21.73
C ALA A 352 -10.63 31.94 21.61
N SER A 353 -11.84 32.44 21.81
CA SER A 353 -12.15 33.89 21.84
C SER A 353 -11.83 34.56 23.18
N ASN A 354 -11.58 33.78 24.24
CA ASN A 354 -11.35 34.28 25.61
C ASN A 354 -9.89 34.13 26.07
N ILE A 355 -8.93 34.24 25.14
CA ILE A 355 -7.50 34.02 25.46
C ILE A 355 -6.95 35.10 26.40
N ASP A 356 -7.50 36.32 26.33
CA ASP A 356 -7.08 37.49 27.12
C ASP A 356 -7.26 37.30 28.63
N LYS A 357 -8.02 36.29 29.05
CA LYS A 357 -8.19 35.93 30.47
C LYS A 357 -6.99 35.16 31.05
N TYR A 358 -6.07 34.72 30.20
CA TYR A 358 -4.90 33.94 30.60
C TYR A 358 -3.62 34.72 30.35
N ASP A 359 -2.75 34.72 31.34
CA ASP A 359 -1.45 35.37 31.26
C ASP A 359 -0.45 34.44 30.57
N GLN A 360 -0.08 34.76 29.33
CA GLN A 360 0.86 33.98 28.51
C GLN A 360 2.26 33.93 29.13
N THR A 361 2.65 34.92 29.94
CA THR A 361 4.00 34.97 30.54
C THR A 361 4.24 33.86 31.57
N ARG A 362 3.17 33.25 32.09
CA ARG A 362 3.22 32.14 33.04
C ARG A 362 3.29 30.77 32.36
N TYR A 363 3.11 30.70 31.05
CA TYR A 363 3.31 29.47 30.28
C TYR A 363 4.76 29.40 29.82
N SER A 364 5.42 28.27 30.06
CA SER A 364 6.76 28.04 29.54
C SER A 364 6.94 26.59 29.10
N VAL A 365 7.80 26.41 28.11
CA VAL A 365 8.26 25.11 27.65
C VAL A 365 9.78 25.18 27.58
N THR A 366 10.44 24.19 28.16
CA THR A 366 11.90 24.11 28.21
C THR A 366 12.36 22.72 27.82
N LEU A 367 13.54 22.67 27.20
CA LEU A 367 14.19 21.44 26.80
C LEU A 367 15.53 21.34 27.52
N PRO A 368 15.97 20.12 27.87
CA PRO A 368 17.31 19.91 28.38
C PRO A 368 18.32 20.32 27.30
N SER A 369 19.09 21.36 27.57
CA SER A 369 20.15 21.84 26.67
C SER A 369 21.46 21.16 27.06
N SER A 370 22.12 20.50 26.11
CA SER A 370 23.50 20.03 26.34
C SER A 370 24.44 21.24 26.41
N SER A 371 25.45 21.17 27.26
CA SER A 371 26.43 22.25 27.50
C SER A 371 27.29 22.61 26.27
N GLN A 372 27.19 21.86 25.18
CA GLN A 372 28.06 21.98 24.00
C GLN A 372 27.41 22.73 22.82
N SER A 373 26.09 23.02 22.85
CA SER A 373 25.38 23.66 21.74
C SER A 373 24.38 24.71 22.25
N SER A 374 24.34 25.88 21.59
CA SER A 374 23.35 26.92 21.88
C SER A 374 21.93 26.56 21.43
N THR A 375 21.80 25.58 20.53
CA THR A 375 20.51 25.04 20.05
C THR A 375 20.34 23.61 20.55
N PRO A 376 19.18 23.23 21.10
CA PRO A 376 18.89 21.85 21.44
C PRO A 376 18.98 20.94 20.20
N ARG A 377 19.80 19.88 20.26
CA ARG A 377 19.99 18.91 19.18
C ARG A 377 19.64 17.51 19.67
N PHE A 378 18.84 16.78 18.90
CA PHE A 378 18.41 15.41 19.20
C PHE A 378 18.64 14.51 17.99
N HIS A 379 19.00 13.26 18.23
CA HIS A 379 19.07 12.28 17.15
C HIS A 379 17.65 11.88 16.68
N VAL A 380 17.46 11.57 15.40
CA VAL A 380 16.17 11.05 14.92
C VAL A 380 15.79 9.78 15.71
N GLY A 381 14.56 9.75 16.22
CA GLY A 381 14.04 8.65 17.05
C GLY A 381 14.41 8.73 18.53
N GLN A 382 15.31 9.64 18.94
CA GLN A 382 15.65 9.86 20.34
C GLN A 382 14.44 10.45 21.08
N PRO A 383 14.06 9.91 22.26
CA PRO A 383 13.02 10.50 23.09
C PRO A 383 13.32 11.94 23.47
N ILE A 384 12.37 12.85 23.23
CA ILE A 384 12.51 14.26 23.57
C ILE A 384 11.72 14.53 24.84
N ARG A 385 12.43 14.75 25.95
CA ARG A 385 11.86 15.17 27.24
C ARG A 385 11.61 16.67 27.24
N VAL A 386 10.43 17.08 27.66
CA VAL A 386 9.95 18.46 27.62
C VAL A 386 9.38 18.82 28.97
N SER A 387 9.98 19.80 29.64
CA SER A 387 9.48 20.33 30.90
C SER A 387 8.61 21.55 30.62
N TRP A 388 7.39 21.56 31.14
CA TRP A 388 6.40 22.60 30.91
C TRP A 388 5.92 23.23 32.22
N THR A 389 5.54 24.50 32.17
CA THR A 389 4.88 25.21 33.27
C THR A 389 3.65 25.92 32.76
N ALA A 390 2.58 25.93 33.55
CA ALA A 390 1.32 26.58 33.23
C ALA A 390 0.67 27.16 34.50
N PRO A 391 -0.09 28.27 34.41
CA PRO A 391 -0.75 28.85 35.57
C PRO A 391 -1.83 27.92 36.12
N SER A 392 -2.16 28.01 37.41
CA SER A 392 -3.15 27.13 38.07
C SER A 392 -4.55 27.09 37.44
N ASN A 393 -4.91 28.09 36.64
CA ASN A 393 -6.16 28.13 35.89
C ASN A 393 -6.09 27.55 34.46
N HIS A 394 -4.97 26.93 34.04
CA HIS A 394 -4.80 26.32 32.71
C HIS A 394 -5.83 25.21 32.41
N SER A 395 -6.03 24.83 31.15
CA SER A 395 -7.00 23.77 30.81
C SER A 395 -6.34 22.41 30.89
N ARG A 396 -7.08 21.38 31.33
CA ARG A 396 -6.58 19.99 31.29
C ARG A 396 -6.39 19.47 29.86
N LYS A 397 -7.05 20.10 28.89
CA LYS A 397 -6.93 19.77 27.47
C LYS A 397 -5.77 20.49 26.79
N ASP A 398 -4.87 21.10 27.55
CA ASP A 398 -3.65 21.68 27.00
C ASP A 398 -2.75 20.59 26.42
N TRP A 399 -1.98 20.94 25.40
CA TRP A 399 -1.16 19.97 24.66
C TRP A 399 0.03 20.64 23.99
N ILE A 400 1.09 19.86 23.74
CA ILE A 400 2.31 20.34 23.09
C ILE A 400 2.47 19.63 21.75
N GLY A 401 2.79 20.39 20.70
CA GLY A 401 3.02 19.86 19.35
C GLY A 401 4.40 20.21 18.81
N ILE A 402 4.95 19.34 17.96
CA ILE A 402 6.20 19.56 17.22
C ILE A 402 5.87 19.89 15.76
N TYR A 403 6.46 20.96 15.25
CA TYR A 403 6.23 21.46 13.89
C TYR A 403 7.56 21.74 13.21
N ARG A 404 7.60 21.62 11.88
CA ARG A 404 8.78 22.01 11.11
C ARG A 404 8.98 23.52 11.19
N LEU A 405 10.20 23.99 11.39
CA LEU A 405 10.48 25.42 11.51
C LEU A 405 10.05 26.15 10.22
N GLY A 406 9.30 27.25 10.36
CA GLY A 406 8.80 28.05 9.24
C GLY A 406 7.48 27.58 8.61
N SER A 407 6.97 26.40 8.98
CA SER A 407 5.66 25.90 8.50
C SER A 407 4.48 26.68 9.09
N CYS A 408 4.61 27.14 10.33
CA CYS A 408 3.61 27.95 11.02
C CYS A 408 3.82 29.46 10.77
N LYS A 409 3.02 30.07 9.89
CA LYS A 409 3.10 31.50 9.57
C LYS A 409 2.75 32.44 10.73
N SER A 410 1.86 32.03 11.63
CA SER A 410 1.47 32.82 12.80
C SER A 410 2.15 32.30 14.06
N GLN A 411 2.60 33.23 14.91
CA GLN A 411 3.18 32.90 16.22
C GLN A 411 2.11 32.66 17.30
N LEU A 412 0.91 33.23 17.13
CA LEU A 412 -0.16 33.21 18.13
C LEU A 412 -1.14 32.05 17.93
N VAL A 413 -1.31 31.59 16.68
CA VAL A 413 -2.28 30.54 16.33
C VAL A 413 -1.65 29.58 15.34
N THR A 414 -1.79 28.29 15.61
CA THR A 414 -1.26 27.24 14.73
C THR A 414 -2.36 26.75 13.80
N ARG A 415 -2.14 26.92 12.49
CA ARG A 415 -3.12 26.56 11.45
C ARG A 415 -2.75 25.28 10.69
N ILE A 416 -1.68 24.63 11.11
CA ILE A 416 -1.16 23.41 10.51
C ILE A 416 -1.22 22.26 11.52
N SER A 417 -1.51 21.07 11.03
CA SER A 417 -1.52 19.82 11.77
C SER A 417 -0.09 19.47 12.20
N SER A 418 0.04 18.97 13.43
CA SER A 418 1.28 18.33 13.88
C SER A 418 1.46 16.94 13.27
N VAL A 419 0.51 16.42 12.48
CA VAL A 419 0.57 15.09 11.85
C VAL A 419 0.86 13.98 12.87
N GLY A 420 0.17 14.02 14.00
CA GLY A 420 0.35 13.08 15.10
C GLY A 420 1.60 13.33 15.96
N LYS A 421 2.36 14.41 15.71
CA LYS A 421 3.52 14.81 16.54
C LYS A 421 3.11 15.72 17.69
N TRP A 422 2.23 15.22 18.55
CA TRP A 422 1.71 15.98 19.69
C TRP A 422 1.49 15.09 20.91
N MET A 423 1.48 15.71 22.09
CA MET A 423 1.21 15.06 23.37
C MET A 423 0.31 15.94 24.26
N PRO A 424 -0.70 15.37 24.95
CA PRO A 424 -1.42 16.07 26.01
C PRO A 424 -0.50 16.28 27.21
N ILE A 425 -0.72 17.34 28.00
CA ILE A 425 0.07 17.57 29.23
C ILE A 425 -0.29 16.56 30.35
N TYR A 426 -1.47 15.96 30.29
CA TYR A 426 -1.92 14.88 31.18
C TYR A 426 -2.06 13.58 30.39
N GLU A 427 -0.94 12.87 30.22
CA GLU A 427 -0.87 11.63 29.43
C GLU A 427 -1.85 10.55 29.91
N GLY A 428 -2.00 10.38 31.23
CA GLY A 428 -2.90 9.38 31.81
C GLY A 428 -4.39 9.62 31.56
N GLU A 429 -4.78 10.80 31.05
CA GLU A 429 -6.16 11.12 30.68
C GLU A 429 -6.47 10.79 29.21
N TYR A 430 -5.55 10.13 28.48
CA TYR A 430 -5.69 9.79 27.07
C TYR A 430 -5.27 8.34 26.76
N ASP A 431 -6.07 7.63 25.96
CA ASP A 431 -5.70 6.35 25.33
C ASP A 431 -5.37 6.61 23.86
N GLY A 432 -4.07 6.71 23.58
CA GLY A 432 -3.57 7.16 22.28
C GLY A 432 -4.02 8.60 21.98
N ASN A 433 -5.01 8.75 21.09
CA ASN A 433 -5.57 10.05 20.71
C ASN A 433 -6.96 10.33 21.32
N GLU A 434 -7.55 9.39 22.06
CA GLU A 434 -8.90 9.51 22.62
C GLU A 434 -8.84 9.86 24.11
N PRO A 435 -9.60 10.86 24.59
CA PRO A 435 -9.64 11.19 26.01
C PRO A 435 -10.39 10.11 26.81
N ILE A 436 -9.81 9.68 27.93
CA ILE A 436 -10.40 8.72 28.87
C ILE A 436 -11.17 9.49 29.94
N GLU A 437 -12.44 9.15 30.17
CA GLU A 437 -13.31 9.86 31.13
C GLU A 437 -12.97 9.60 32.61
N SER A 438 -12.09 8.64 32.92
CA SER A 438 -11.97 8.02 34.25
C SER A 438 -10.64 8.26 35.00
N ALA A 439 -9.71 9.06 34.47
CA ALA A 439 -8.47 9.41 35.17
C ALA A 439 -8.54 10.85 35.69
N GLU A 440 -8.78 11.04 36.99
CA GLU A 440 -8.61 12.36 37.62
C GLU A 440 -7.24 12.45 38.31
N THR A 441 -6.21 12.81 37.55
CA THR A 441 -4.88 13.13 38.12
C THR A 441 -4.85 14.54 38.71
N ASN A 442 -4.35 14.74 39.93
CA ASN A 442 -4.27 16.09 40.54
C ASN A 442 -3.64 17.10 39.57
N LYS A 443 -4.29 18.26 39.41
CA LYS A 443 -3.84 19.33 38.50
C LYS A 443 -2.50 19.89 39.00
N GLN A 444 -1.49 19.92 38.13
CA GLN A 444 -0.14 20.40 38.44
C GLN A 444 0.18 21.64 37.61
N ASP A 445 0.88 22.60 38.22
CA ASP A 445 1.28 23.86 37.54
C ASP A 445 2.60 23.71 36.76
N ALA A 446 3.28 22.57 36.90
CA ALA A 446 4.45 22.19 36.15
C ALA A 446 4.52 20.67 36.01
N GLY A 447 5.14 20.18 34.95
CA GLY A 447 5.32 18.76 34.71
C GLY A 447 6.32 18.47 33.60
N GLU A 448 6.54 17.19 33.32
CA GLU A 448 7.36 16.72 32.21
C GLU A 448 6.55 15.80 31.31
N LEU A 449 6.81 15.89 30.00
CA LEU A 449 6.28 14.95 29.02
C LEU A 449 7.41 14.46 28.11
N VAL A 450 7.24 13.28 27.53
CA VAL A 450 8.27 12.66 26.68
C VAL A 450 7.66 12.25 25.35
N PHE A 451 8.14 12.84 24.25
CA PHE A 451 7.80 12.40 22.91
C PHE A 451 8.54 11.10 22.57
N ARG A 452 7.83 10.06 22.13
CA ARG A 452 8.42 8.76 21.75
C ARG A 452 7.81 8.22 20.45
N GLY A 453 8.57 7.35 19.76
CA GLY A 453 8.13 6.59 18.59
C GLY A 453 7.37 7.42 17.56
N ASN A 454 6.10 7.11 17.33
CA ASN A 454 5.28 7.78 16.30
C ASN A 454 4.98 9.26 16.57
N GLN A 455 5.21 9.76 17.78
CA GLN A 455 5.02 11.18 18.13
C GLN A 455 6.25 12.04 17.80
N LEU A 456 7.39 11.42 17.45
CA LEU A 456 8.61 12.11 17.03
C LEU A 456 8.65 12.34 15.51
N PRO A 457 9.25 13.45 15.02
CA PRO A 457 9.57 13.60 13.61
C PRO A 457 10.67 12.62 13.20
N TRP A 458 10.40 11.79 12.18
CA TRP A 458 11.32 10.79 11.64
C TRP A 458 12.09 11.30 10.41
N ALA A 459 12.39 12.59 10.38
CA ALA A 459 13.15 13.22 9.31
C ALA A 459 14.12 14.25 9.89
N PRO A 460 15.34 14.37 9.36
CA PRO A 460 16.27 15.40 9.80
C PRO A 460 15.77 16.79 9.41
N GLY A 461 16.07 17.78 10.25
CA GLY A 461 15.72 19.18 9.98
C GLY A 461 15.58 20.04 11.23
N GLN A 462 15.14 21.28 11.02
CA GLN A 462 14.84 22.22 12.09
C GLN A 462 13.33 22.21 12.41
N TYR A 463 13.03 22.19 13.69
CA TYR A 463 11.68 22.09 14.25
C TYR A 463 11.46 23.16 15.34
N GLU A 464 10.20 23.33 15.71
CA GLU A 464 9.75 24.16 16.83
C GLU A 464 8.70 23.41 17.66
N LEU A 465 8.75 23.58 18.98
CA LEU A 465 7.70 23.11 19.90
C LEU A 465 6.75 24.26 20.20
N ARG A 466 5.45 23.96 20.26
CA ARG A 466 4.40 24.91 20.61
C ARG A 466 3.49 24.31 21.67
N TYR A 467 3.30 25.06 22.75
CA TYR A 467 2.30 24.77 23.78
C TYR A 467 0.97 25.37 23.35
N HIS A 468 -0.09 24.56 23.35
CA HIS A 468 -1.45 24.97 22.99
C HIS A 468 -2.42 24.81 24.14
N HIS A 469 -3.45 25.64 24.13
CA HIS A 469 -4.44 25.68 25.21
C HIS A 469 -5.78 25.03 24.86
N ASP A 470 -6.38 24.33 25.82
CA ASP A 470 -7.80 23.93 25.87
C ASP A 470 -8.29 23.11 24.66
N GLY A 471 -7.44 22.22 24.12
CA GLY A 471 -7.74 21.43 22.93
C GLY A 471 -7.95 22.27 21.66
N LYS A 472 -7.50 23.53 21.70
CA LYS A 472 -7.54 24.51 20.61
C LYS A 472 -6.13 24.79 20.14
N HIS A 473 -5.97 25.71 19.19
CA HIS A 473 -4.70 25.96 18.50
C HIS A 473 -4.08 27.31 18.85
N ASN A 474 -4.47 27.88 19.99
CA ASN A 474 -3.90 29.11 20.52
C ASN A 474 -2.57 28.77 21.18
N VAL A 475 -1.50 29.39 20.71
CA VAL A 475 -0.13 29.14 21.17
C VAL A 475 0.13 29.98 22.41
N MET A 476 0.53 29.34 23.51
CA MET A 476 0.85 30.00 24.78
C MET A 476 2.35 30.16 25.01
N ALA A 477 3.14 29.19 24.57
CA ALA A 477 4.59 29.21 24.67
C ALA A 477 5.22 28.48 23.47
N ARG A 478 6.47 28.83 23.14
CA ARG A 478 7.19 28.26 21.99
C ARG A 478 8.68 28.09 22.30
N VAL A 479 9.25 27.00 21.80
CA VAL A 479 10.70 26.76 21.77
C VAL A 479 11.14 26.55 20.32
N ALA A 480 12.06 27.39 19.84
CA ALA A 480 12.63 27.31 18.50
C ALA A 480 14.00 28.03 18.47
N PRO A 481 14.98 27.57 17.67
CA PRO A 481 14.96 26.36 16.85
C PRO A 481 15.42 25.11 17.63
N ILE A 482 14.95 23.95 17.19
CA ILE A 482 15.40 22.63 17.65
C ILE A 482 15.86 21.84 16.43
N GLU A 483 17.00 21.18 16.54
CA GLU A 483 17.56 20.39 15.43
C GLU A 483 17.36 18.90 15.69
N ILE A 484 16.80 18.20 14.70
CA ILE A 484 16.79 16.74 14.66
C ILE A 484 17.78 16.31 13.57
N TYR A 485 18.77 15.51 13.94
CA TYR A 485 19.85 15.10 13.04
C TYR A 485 20.01 13.58 12.96
N VAL A 486 20.67 13.12 11.89
CA VAL A 486 21.08 11.72 11.71
C VAL A 486 22.60 11.67 11.76
N SER A 487 23.15 10.82 12.63
CA SER A 487 24.59 10.58 12.69
C SER A 487 25.10 9.95 11.40
N LYS A 488 26.25 10.42 10.93
CA LYS A 488 26.94 9.87 9.76
C LYS A 488 28.30 9.32 10.20
N PRO A 489 28.76 8.19 9.64
CA PRO A 489 30.09 7.69 9.92
C PRO A 489 31.14 8.71 9.47
N ALA A 490 32.26 8.82 10.19
CA ALA A 490 33.35 9.72 9.83
C ALA A 490 34.11 9.19 8.60
N ASP A 491 34.36 7.88 8.59
CA ASP A 491 34.77 7.12 7.42
C ASP A 491 33.63 6.18 6.96
N PRO A 492 32.92 6.54 5.87
CA PRO A 492 31.78 5.78 5.39
C PRO A 492 32.15 4.47 4.69
N ASP A 493 33.44 4.17 4.52
CA ASP A 493 33.93 2.91 3.97
C ASP A 493 34.55 2.00 5.06
N SER A 494 34.63 2.48 6.31
CA SER A 494 35.05 1.71 7.47
C SER A 494 33.94 0.75 7.95
N PRO A 495 34.18 -0.57 8.01
CA PRO A 495 33.16 -1.52 8.45
C PRO A 495 32.70 -1.30 9.89
N GLN A 496 33.60 -0.86 10.77
CA GLN A 496 33.31 -0.64 12.17
C GLN A 496 32.39 0.57 12.37
N GLU A 497 32.69 1.70 11.73
CA GLU A 497 31.89 2.91 11.89
C GLU A 497 30.50 2.79 11.25
N VAL A 498 30.40 2.08 10.13
CA VAL A 498 29.11 1.75 9.50
C VAL A 498 28.28 0.85 10.42
N HIS A 499 28.90 -0.14 11.06
CA HIS A 499 28.24 -1.00 12.04
C HIS A 499 27.74 -0.20 13.23
N GLU A 500 28.58 0.61 13.89
CA GLU A 500 28.22 1.44 15.04
C GLU A 500 27.06 2.42 14.71
N THR A 501 27.11 3.04 13.52
CA THR A 501 26.04 3.94 13.05
C THR A 501 24.73 3.17 12.82
N LEU A 502 24.79 1.96 12.24
CA LEU A 502 23.61 1.11 12.04
C LEU A 502 23.02 0.62 13.37
N VAL A 503 23.85 0.26 14.35
CA VAL A 503 23.39 -0.11 15.70
C VAL A 503 22.54 1.02 16.29
N ASN A 504 23.00 2.27 16.20
CA ASN A 504 22.23 3.43 16.66
C ASN A 504 20.92 3.62 15.89
N ILE A 505 20.95 3.52 14.55
CA ILE A 505 19.76 3.65 13.70
C ILE A 505 18.71 2.59 14.05
N VAL A 506 19.12 1.32 14.18
CA VAL A 506 18.24 0.19 14.48
C VAL A 506 17.67 0.35 15.90
N THR A 507 18.50 0.63 16.88
CA THR A 507 18.09 0.82 18.28
C THR A 507 17.00 1.89 18.41
N LEU A 508 17.20 3.05 17.77
CA LEU A 508 16.22 4.13 17.82
C LEU A 508 14.97 3.80 17.02
N SER A 509 15.11 3.18 15.84
CA SER A 509 13.98 2.80 14.97
C SER A 509 13.03 1.79 15.64
N LEU A 510 13.57 0.95 16.52
CA LEU A 510 12.86 -0.03 17.35
C LEU A 510 12.42 0.53 18.71
N ASP A 511 12.34 1.86 18.83
CA ASP A 511 11.86 2.58 20.03
C ASP A 511 12.69 2.28 21.29
N SER A 512 13.91 1.77 21.13
CA SER A 512 14.80 1.31 22.21
C SER A 512 14.19 0.24 23.12
N ASP A 513 13.29 -0.60 22.60
CA ASP A 513 12.71 -1.73 23.33
C ASP A 513 13.77 -2.84 23.54
N PRO A 514 14.13 -3.18 24.79
CA PRO A 514 15.13 -4.22 25.10
C PRO A 514 14.82 -5.60 24.49
N LYS A 515 13.56 -5.88 24.14
CA LYS A 515 13.15 -7.15 23.52
C LYS A 515 13.39 -7.20 22.02
N LEU A 516 13.50 -6.05 21.37
CA LEU A 516 13.55 -5.92 19.91
C LEU A 516 14.94 -5.54 19.40
N ILE A 517 15.70 -4.76 20.18
CA ILE A 517 17.03 -4.28 19.81
C ILE A 517 18.08 -5.39 19.86
N PRO A 518 19.19 -5.25 19.10
CA PRO A 518 20.25 -6.24 19.14
C PRO A 518 21.01 -6.19 20.47
N ALA A 519 21.51 -7.34 20.93
CA ALA A 519 22.23 -7.44 22.19
C ALA A 519 23.52 -6.59 22.21
N CYS A 520 24.14 -6.38 21.05
CA CYS A 520 25.29 -5.49 20.91
C CYS A 520 24.97 -4.02 21.26
N ALA A 521 23.69 -3.60 21.19
CA ALA A 521 23.22 -2.27 21.57
C ALA A 521 23.02 -2.08 23.08
N ALA A 522 23.09 -3.14 23.91
CA ALA A 522 22.84 -3.05 25.36
C ALA A 522 23.82 -2.13 26.11
N SER A 523 24.98 -1.82 25.53
CA SER A 523 25.92 -0.83 26.05
C SER A 523 25.49 0.62 25.82
N VAL A 524 24.63 0.88 24.82
CA VAL A 524 24.16 2.21 24.41
C VAL A 524 22.98 2.70 25.26
N THR A 525 22.20 1.78 25.85
CA THR A 525 21.00 2.10 26.63
C THR A 525 21.25 2.41 28.11
N ASN A 526 22.46 2.18 28.62
CA ASN A 526 22.77 2.24 30.06
C ASN A 526 23.10 3.63 30.61
N ASP A 527 23.02 4.70 29.81
CA ASP A 527 23.44 6.04 30.25
C ASP A 527 22.32 6.86 30.95
N ASP A 528 21.10 6.33 31.09
CA ASP A 528 19.93 7.16 31.51
C ASP A 528 19.03 6.58 32.62
N THR A 529 19.42 5.53 33.34
CA THR A 529 18.65 5.01 34.49
C THR A 529 19.51 4.68 35.71
N SER A 530 19.63 5.65 36.61
CA SER A 530 20.03 5.43 38.00
C SER A 530 18.86 4.86 38.82
N SER A 531 18.64 3.56 38.75
CA SER A 531 18.03 2.79 39.84
C SER A 531 18.24 1.30 39.58
N ARG A 532 19.10 0.71 40.41
CA ARG A 532 19.35 -0.72 40.51
C ARG A 532 18.05 -1.50 40.72
N ASP A 533 17.84 -2.50 39.86
CA ASP A 533 17.25 -3.79 40.24
C ASP A 533 18.19 -4.87 39.70
N GLU A 534 19.07 -5.37 40.59
CA GLU A 534 20.09 -6.40 40.32
C GLU A 534 19.51 -7.83 40.19
N ASP A 535 18.22 -8.00 39.85
CA ASP A 535 17.50 -9.27 40.00
C ASP A 535 16.91 -9.85 38.70
N SER A 536 17.43 -9.49 37.52
CA SER A 536 16.98 -10.08 36.23
C SER A 536 18.10 -10.66 35.36
N LEU A 537 19.30 -10.86 35.91
CA LEU A 537 20.41 -11.52 35.23
C LEU A 537 20.50 -12.99 35.63
N ALA A 538 19.50 -13.78 35.24
CA ALA A 538 19.65 -15.22 35.13
C ALA A 538 18.62 -15.82 34.17
N SER A 539 19.12 -16.72 33.31
CA SER A 539 18.38 -17.61 32.42
C SER A 539 17.79 -16.97 31.16
N LEU A 540 18.55 -17.02 30.08
CA LEU A 540 18.31 -17.89 28.92
C LEU A 540 19.64 -17.98 28.17
N GLU A 541 20.17 -19.19 27.98
CA GLU A 541 21.21 -19.44 26.99
C GLU A 541 20.60 -19.08 25.63
N ASP A 542 20.93 -17.90 25.13
CA ASP A 542 20.40 -17.39 23.88
C ASP A 542 21.43 -17.62 22.80
N ASP A 543 21.27 -18.70 22.03
CA ASP A 543 22.04 -19.04 20.82
C ASP A 543 21.83 -18.02 19.67
N ARG A 544 21.34 -16.82 19.98
CA ARG A 544 21.06 -15.74 19.03
C ARG A 544 22.33 -14.94 18.75
N ASP A 545 22.51 -14.53 17.49
CA ASP A 545 23.62 -13.66 17.10
C ASP A 545 23.46 -12.31 17.83
N PRO A 546 24.51 -11.74 18.46
CA PRO A 546 24.43 -10.47 19.17
C PRO A 546 23.97 -9.30 18.29
N ASP A 547 24.08 -9.42 16.97
CA ASP A 547 23.61 -8.42 16.00
C ASP A 547 22.15 -8.62 15.54
N ASP A 548 21.48 -9.69 15.96
CA ASP A 548 20.09 -9.98 15.58
C ASP A 548 19.10 -9.04 16.27
N PHE A 549 18.11 -8.56 15.51
CA PHE A 549 17.03 -7.72 16.01
C PHE A 549 15.68 -8.14 15.44
N THR A 550 14.58 -7.75 16.08
CA THR A 550 13.22 -8.14 15.66
C THR A 550 12.38 -6.94 15.25
N ILE A 551 11.80 -7.00 14.05
CA ILE A 551 10.86 -5.99 13.56
C ILE A 551 9.42 -6.48 13.78
N MET A 552 8.61 -5.67 14.45
CA MET A 552 7.21 -5.98 14.77
C MET A 552 6.21 -5.20 13.91
N ASP A 553 6.59 -4.01 13.44
CA ASP A 553 5.73 -3.11 12.66
C ASP A 553 6.41 -2.62 11.38
N GLU A 554 5.63 -2.41 10.32
CA GLU A 554 6.11 -1.88 9.04
C GLU A 554 6.73 -0.48 9.19
N ASN A 555 6.23 0.32 10.15
CA ASN A 555 6.82 1.63 10.42
C ASN A 555 8.26 1.51 10.93
N GLN A 556 8.61 0.48 11.71
CA GLN A 556 9.97 0.26 12.19
C GLN A 556 10.93 -0.02 11.02
N ALA A 557 10.54 -0.92 10.11
CA ALA A 557 11.31 -1.20 8.89
C ALA A 557 11.49 0.06 8.02
N ARG A 558 10.41 0.84 7.85
CA ARG A 558 10.43 2.08 7.07
C ARG A 558 11.37 3.13 7.64
N ARG A 559 11.42 3.26 8.97
CA ARG A 559 12.35 4.17 9.68
C ARG A 559 13.79 3.77 9.42
N ILE A 560 14.13 2.48 9.56
CA ILE A 560 15.50 1.98 9.31
C ILE A 560 15.92 2.28 7.87
N VAL A 561 15.06 1.99 6.89
CA VAL A 561 15.33 2.30 5.47
C VAL A 561 15.62 3.79 5.25
N SER A 562 14.71 4.66 5.71
CA SER A 562 14.85 6.10 5.53
C SER A 562 16.10 6.66 6.20
N LEU A 563 16.47 6.13 7.38
CA LEU A 563 17.66 6.55 8.10
C LEU A 563 18.95 6.02 7.47
N CYS A 564 18.93 4.82 6.88
CA CYS A 564 20.06 4.28 6.13
C CYS A 564 20.35 5.11 4.88
N GLU A 565 19.29 5.55 4.17
CA GLU A 565 19.43 6.43 3.00
C GLU A 565 20.06 7.78 3.41
N GLU A 566 19.57 8.40 4.48
CA GLU A 566 20.10 9.67 5.00
C GLU A 566 21.54 9.56 5.54
N ALA A 567 21.87 8.47 6.24
CA ALA A 567 23.18 8.25 6.84
C ALA A 567 24.25 7.87 5.82
N PHE A 568 23.94 6.93 4.91
CA PHE A 568 24.93 6.29 4.03
C PHE A 568 24.77 6.62 2.54
N GLY A 569 23.65 7.23 2.13
CA GLY A 569 23.33 7.49 0.73
C GLY A 569 23.07 6.22 -0.08
N VAL A 570 22.62 5.15 0.61
CA VAL A 570 22.28 3.84 0.05
C VAL A 570 20.79 3.61 0.23
N GLU A 571 20.07 3.43 -0.87
CA GLU A 571 18.67 3.05 -0.86
C GLU A 571 18.55 1.55 -0.56
N LEU A 572 17.99 1.22 0.61
CA LEU A 572 17.62 -0.15 0.98
C LEU A 572 16.11 -0.31 0.85
N SER A 573 15.62 -1.51 0.55
CA SER A 573 14.19 -1.81 0.63
C SER A 573 13.83 -2.26 2.04
N MET A 574 12.57 -2.03 2.47
CA MET A 574 12.08 -2.53 3.77
C MET A 574 12.24 -4.05 3.86
N ASP A 575 12.05 -4.74 2.74
CA ASP A 575 12.21 -6.18 2.63
C ASP A 575 13.63 -6.66 2.93
N VAL A 576 14.63 -5.91 2.50
CA VAL A 576 16.04 -6.22 2.79
C VAL A 576 16.32 -6.07 4.27
N VAL A 577 15.80 -5.00 4.88
CA VAL A 577 15.96 -4.76 6.32
C VAL A 577 15.31 -5.87 7.16
N VAL A 578 14.11 -6.30 6.76
CA VAL A 578 13.40 -7.38 7.45
C VAL A 578 14.02 -8.76 7.18
N ALA A 579 14.51 -9.02 5.97
CA ALA A 579 15.14 -10.30 5.64
C ALA A 579 16.51 -10.48 6.29
N ASP A 580 17.31 -9.41 6.36
CA ASP A 580 18.61 -9.46 6.99
C ASP A 580 18.45 -9.51 8.52
N ALA A 581 17.55 -8.70 9.11
CA ALA A 581 17.23 -8.63 10.56
C ALA A 581 18.45 -8.72 11.51
N ASN A 582 19.62 -8.33 11.01
CA ASN A 582 20.92 -8.49 11.64
C ASN A 582 21.78 -7.30 11.23
N VAL A 583 22.33 -6.58 12.20
CA VAL A 583 23.07 -5.34 11.96
C VAL A 583 24.33 -5.60 11.14
N GLY A 584 25.08 -6.67 11.42
CA GLY A 584 26.27 -7.04 10.67
C GLY A 584 25.98 -7.37 9.20
N ALA A 585 24.87 -8.04 8.91
CA ALA A 585 24.43 -8.32 7.54
C ALA A 585 24.09 -7.02 6.78
N LEU A 586 23.37 -6.09 7.43
CA LEU A 586 23.07 -4.79 6.87
C LEU A 586 24.32 -3.95 6.64
N ALA A 587 25.29 -3.95 7.56
CA ALA A 587 26.55 -3.23 7.41
C ALA A 587 27.33 -3.72 6.18
N ARG A 588 27.47 -5.04 6.01
CA ARG A 588 28.12 -5.63 4.83
C ARG A 588 27.41 -5.23 3.53
N ARG A 589 26.07 -5.18 3.53
CA ARG A 589 25.29 -4.77 2.37
C ARG A 589 25.46 -3.29 2.04
N VAL A 590 25.45 -2.42 3.05
CA VAL A 590 25.70 -0.97 2.89
C VAL A 590 27.09 -0.75 2.29
N LEU A 591 28.13 -1.39 2.84
CA LEU A 591 29.50 -1.31 2.30
C LEU A 591 29.59 -1.84 0.87
N GLY A 592 28.95 -2.98 0.59
CA GLY A 592 28.87 -3.55 -0.76
C GLY A 592 28.21 -2.59 -1.75
N ALA A 593 27.06 -2.02 -1.41
CA ALA A 593 26.35 -1.06 -2.26
C ALA A 593 27.16 0.22 -2.50
N ARG A 594 27.87 0.71 -1.48
CA ARG A 594 28.75 1.89 -1.59
C ARG A 594 29.96 1.62 -2.48
N SER A 595 30.59 0.45 -2.35
CA SER A 595 31.74 0.07 -3.20
C SER A 595 31.39 0.05 -4.69
N LEU A 596 30.17 -0.38 -5.04
CA LEU A 596 29.66 -0.36 -6.41
C LEU A 596 29.43 1.07 -6.93
N LYS A 597 28.92 1.95 -6.06
CA LYS A 597 28.71 3.38 -6.36
C LYS A 597 30.05 4.11 -6.59
N ALA A 598 31.08 3.76 -5.82
CA ALA A 598 32.44 4.29 -5.99
C ALA A 598 33.14 3.74 -7.25
N GLY A 599 32.93 2.47 -7.58
CA GLY A 599 33.50 1.82 -8.78
C GLY A 599 32.96 2.37 -10.11
N GLY A 600 31.69 2.80 -10.15
CA GLY A 600 31.07 3.38 -11.35
C GLY A 600 31.62 4.76 -11.75
N GLY A 601 32.24 5.50 -10.83
CA GLY A 601 32.82 6.82 -11.10
C GLY A 601 34.18 6.80 -11.82
N ARG A 602 34.88 5.65 -11.81
CA ARG A 602 36.24 5.51 -12.39
C ARG A 602 36.27 5.14 -13.87
N ALA A 603 35.13 4.85 -14.49
CA ALA A 603 35.06 4.40 -15.88
C ALA A 603 34.89 5.53 -16.93
N ASN A 604 34.81 6.80 -16.51
CA ASN A 604 34.59 7.95 -17.41
C ASN A 604 35.76 8.96 -17.44
N GLY A 605 36.96 8.53 -17.06
CA GLY A 605 38.18 9.33 -17.14
C GLY A 605 39.36 8.49 -17.60
N GLY A 606 39.40 8.18 -18.89
CA GLY A 606 40.49 7.50 -19.59
C GLY A 606 40.48 7.87 -21.05
#